data_AF-A0A928U8Z9-F1
#
_entry.id   AF-A0A928U8Z9-F1
#
_cell.length_a   1.000
_cell.length_b   1.000
_cell.length_c   1.000
_cell.angle_alpha   90.00
_cell.angle_beta   90.00
_cell.angle_gamma   90.00
#
_symmetry.space_group_name_H-M   'P 1'
#
loop_
_entity.id
_entity.type
_entity.pdbx_description
1 polymer ?
#
loop_
_entity_poly.entity_id
_entity_poly.type
_entity_poly.pdbx_seq_one_letter_code
_entity_poly.pdbx_strand_id
1 'polypeptide(L)'
;MKNGNRLLYNSIMRVQCKRYRYIYLFFPAIACLFVYLILPVHRPTIAEEHLKAGLVGINRQIEHYKVREWKYIVIHHSATKSGNAAEFDKYHRETRHWKNGLGYHFVVGNGNGSGKGEIEIGNRWVKQLSGAHVGINKYNRYGIGICMVGNFNESYPSRAQMASLVVLVQYLQKQYNIPAENILMHKDCKTTECPGDKFPFDYVFAQTL
;
A
#
# COMPACT_ATOMS: atom_id res chain seq x y z
N MET A 1 34.10 16.08 38.99
CA MET A 1 32.78 16.74 39.18
C MET A 1 31.85 16.20 38.10
N LYS A 2 31.17 15.07 38.36
CA LYS A 2 29.69 14.91 38.47
C LYS A 2 28.92 15.53 37.28
N ASN A 3 28.47 14.71 36.33
CA ASN A 3 27.20 13.95 36.28
C ASN A 3 26.12 14.71 35.49
N GLY A 4 25.66 14.14 34.37
CA GLY A 4 24.57 14.74 33.59
C GLY A 4 24.14 13.92 32.37
N ASN A 5 24.20 12.59 32.44
CA ASN A 5 23.51 11.72 31.49
C ASN A 5 22.50 10.90 32.29
N ARG A 6 21.32 10.66 31.68
CA ARG A 6 20.32 9.65 32.11
C ARG A 6 19.24 10.11 33.09
N LEU A 7 18.50 11.17 32.76
CA LEU A 7 17.18 11.43 33.35
C LEU A 7 16.24 12.04 32.30
N LEU A 8 15.54 11.17 31.54
CA LEU A 8 14.22 11.45 30.93
C LEU A 8 13.66 10.24 30.13
N TYR A 9 14.09 9.01 30.45
CA TYR A 9 13.55 7.77 29.88
C TYR A 9 12.74 6.94 30.91
N ASN A 10 12.32 7.56 32.02
CA ASN A 10 11.66 6.88 33.14
C ASN A 10 10.41 7.63 33.60
N SER A 11 9.45 7.84 32.71
CA SER A 11 8.05 8.06 33.11
C SER A 11 7.14 7.53 32.03
N ILE A 12 6.09 6.79 32.42
CA ILE A 12 5.09 6.10 31.57
C ILE A 12 5.44 4.64 31.23
N MET A 13 5.69 3.83 32.25
CA MET A 13 5.31 2.40 32.28
C MET A 13 4.95 2.05 33.73
N ARG A 14 3.76 2.46 34.15
CA ARG A 14 3.10 1.95 35.37
C ARG A 14 1.65 1.61 35.02
N VAL A 15 1.45 0.38 34.56
CA VAL A 15 0.19 -0.33 34.82
C VAL A 15 0.56 -1.61 35.56
N GLN A 16 0.00 -1.69 36.75
CA GLN A 16 0.15 -2.64 37.84
C GLN A 16 0.45 -4.10 37.46
N CYS A 17 1.58 -4.63 37.94
CA CYS A 17 1.78 -6.07 38.09
C CYS A 17 1.48 -6.46 39.54
N LYS A 18 0.43 -7.28 39.75
CA LYS A 18 0.07 -7.82 41.07
C LYS A 18 1.15 -8.81 41.54
N ARG A 19 1.60 -8.60 42.77
CA ARG A 19 2.65 -9.35 43.47
C ARG A 19 2.12 -10.73 43.89
N TYR A 20 2.54 -11.80 43.22
CA TYR A 20 2.30 -13.17 43.68
C TYR A 20 3.54 -13.69 44.41
N ARG A 21 3.35 -14.11 45.66
CA ARG A 21 4.41 -14.63 46.55
C ARG A 21 4.55 -16.12 46.29
N TYR A 22 5.62 -16.54 45.61
CA TYR A 22 5.89 -17.96 45.35
C TYR A 22 6.74 -18.55 46.48
N ILE A 23 6.19 -19.56 47.14
CA ILE A 23 6.92 -20.48 48.02
C ILE A 23 7.68 -21.43 47.09
N TYR A 24 9.01 -21.42 47.16
CA TYR A 24 9.84 -22.36 46.40
C TYR A 24 9.80 -23.73 47.06
N LEU A 25 8.99 -24.64 46.51
CA LEU A 25 9.15 -26.08 46.72
C LEU A 25 9.85 -26.66 45.50
N PHE A 26 11.00 -27.27 45.75
CA PHE A 26 11.79 -28.07 44.82
C PHE A 26 10.90 -29.11 44.11
N PHE A 27 10.78 -29.05 42.79
CA PHE A 27 10.27 -30.16 41.97
C PHE A 27 11.12 -30.31 40.70
N PRO A 28 11.58 -31.54 40.37
CA PRO A 28 12.56 -31.78 39.32
C PRO A 28 11.93 -31.82 37.91
N ALA A 29 12.67 -31.32 36.92
CA ALA A 29 12.65 -31.74 35.51
C ALA A 29 11.32 -31.81 34.70
N ILE A 30 10.22 -31.15 35.11
CA ILE A 30 8.98 -31.07 34.28
C ILE A 30 8.77 -29.67 33.63
N ALA A 31 9.67 -28.72 33.89
CA ALA A 31 9.52 -27.33 33.43
C ALA A 31 9.71 -27.09 31.92
N CYS A 32 10.19 -28.07 31.14
CA CYS A 32 10.43 -27.88 29.69
C CYS A 32 9.22 -28.20 28.79
N LEU A 33 8.18 -28.92 29.27
CA LEU A 33 7.05 -29.29 28.40
C LEU A 33 5.86 -28.32 28.45
N PHE A 34 5.75 -27.48 29.48
CA PHE A 34 4.58 -26.60 29.67
C PHE A 34 4.69 -25.23 29.00
N VAL A 35 5.88 -24.82 28.52
CA VAL A 35 6.06 -23.51 27.86
C VAL A 35 5.44 -23.47 26.45
N TYR A 36 5.23 -24.62 25.81
CA TYR A 36 4.64 -24.70 24.47
C TYR A 36 3.11 -24.59 24.43
N LEU A 37 2.41 -24.65 25.56
CA LEU A 37 0.94 -24.64 25.62
C LEU A 37 0.31 -23.25 25.78
N ILE A 38 1.10 -22.18 25.89
CA ILE A 38 0.60 -20.81 26.16
C ILE A 38 1.03 -19.78 25.11
N LEU A 39 1.66 -20.20 24.00
CA LEU A 39 1.81 -19.30 22.86
C LEU A 39 0.46 -19.20 22.16
N PRO A 40 -0.15 -18.00 22.03
CA PRO A 40 -1.37 -17.86 21.26
C PRO A 40 -1.06 -18.28 19.82
N VAL A 41 -1.62 -19.41 19.39
CA VAL A 41 -1.61 -19.81 17.99
C VAL A 41 -2.33 -18.70 17.24
N HIS A 42 -1.57 -17.85 16.54
CA HIS A 42 -2.12 -16.77 15.75
C HIS A 42 -2.98 -17.39 14.64
N ARG A 43 -4.29 -17.40 14.85
CA ARG A 43 -5.24 -17.82 13.83
C ARG A 43 -5.36 -16.67 12.82
N PRO A 44 -5.04 -16.89 11.55
CA PRO A 44 -5.14 -15.85 10.54
C PRO A 44 -6.58 -15.35 10.49
N THR A 45 -6.75 -14.06 10.25
CA THR A 45 -8.08 -13.47 10.08
C THR A 45 -8.68 -13.87 8.74
N ILE A 46 -10.02 -13.80 8.61
CA ILE A 46 -10.72 -14.05 7.33
C ILE A 46 -10.14 -13.19 6.19
N ALA A 47 -9.71 -11.95 6.49
CA ALA A 47 -9.07 -11.07 5.53
C ALA A 47 -7.68 -11.58 5.10
N GLU A 48 -6.87 -12.12 6.01
CA GLU A 48 -5.58 -12.74 5.69
C GLU A 48 -5.72 -14.04 4.91
N GLU A 49 -6.76 -14.83 5.21
CA GLU A 49 -7.07 -16.05 4.45
C GLU A 49 -7.55 -15.73 3.04
N HIS A 50 -8.43 -14.73 2.88
CA HIS A 50 -8.84 -14.26 1.55
C HIS A 50 -7.69 -13.60 0.77
N LEU A 51 -6.81 -12.85 1.45
CA LEU A 51 -5.59 -12.31 0.85
C LEU A 51 -4.67 -13.43 0.38
N LYS A 52 -4.45 -14.46 1.22
CA LYS A 52 -3.65 -15.65 0.85
C LYS A 52 -4.28 -16.42 -0.32
N ALA A 53 -5.60 -16.63 -0.32
CA ALA A 53 -6.29 -17.32 -1.40
C ALA A 53 -6.22 -16.52 -2.72
N GLY A 54 -6.37 -15.20 -2.65
CA GLY A 54 -6.18 -14.30 -3.79
C GLY A 54 -4.74 -14.33 -4.33
N LEU A 55 -3.74 -14.29 -3.45
CA LEU A 55 -2.32 -14.39 -3.80
C LEU A 55 -1.97 -15.71 -4.50
N VAL A 56 -2.56 -16.83 -4.07
CA VAL A 56 -2.37 -18.15 -4.69
C VAL A 56 -2.96 -18.20 -6.11
N GLY A 57 -4.15 -17.61 -6.31
CA GLY A 57 -4.76 -17.48 -7.63
C GLY A 57 -3.95 -16.63 -8.60
N ILE A 58 -3.33 -15.55 -8.08
CA ILE A 58 -2.50 -14.63 -8.85
C ILE A 58 -1.15 -15.27 -9.23
N ASN A 59 -0.51 -16.00 -8.32
CA ASN A 59 0.79 -16.65 -8.58
C ASN A 59 0.71 -17.68 -9.72
N ARG A 60 -0.38 -18.46 -9.80
CA ARG A 60 -0.58 -19.44 -10.88
C ARG A 60 -0.71 -18.81 -12.28
N GLN A 61 -1.04 -17.53 -12.37
CA GLN A 61 -1.17 -16.80 -13.64
C GLN A 61 0.08 -16.00 -14.03
N ILE A 62 1.06 -15.84 -13.13
CA ILE A 62 2.23 -14.96 -13.31
C ILE A 62 3.47 -15.71 -13.83
N GLU A 63 3.56 -17.02 -13.66
CA GLU A 63 4.77 -17.79 -14.03
C GLU A 63 5.05 -17.92 -15.53
N HIS A 64 4.23 -17.35 -16.41
CA HIS A 64 4.40 -17.49 -17.87
C HIS A 64 4.85 -16.22 -18.61
N TYR A 65 5.05 -15.10 -17.93
CA TYR A 65 5.40 -13.84 -18.58
C TYR A 65 6.63 -13.19 -17.96
N LYS A 66 7.49 -12.65 -18.85
CA LYS A 66 8.71 -11.93 -18.49
C LYS A 66 8.34 -10.76 -17.56
N VAL A 67 8.62 -10.92 -16.27
CA VAL A 67 8.32 -9.93 -15.24
C VAL A 67 9.04 -8.63 -15.60
N ARG A 68 8.30 -7.53 -15.72
CA ARG A 68 8.91 -6.21 -15.88
C ARG A 68 9.64 -5.83 -14.62
N GLU A 69 10.81 -5.23 -14.79
CA GLU A 69 11.57 -4.64 -13.70
C GLU A 69 10.90 -3.31 -13.28
N TRP A 70 9.80 -3.42 -12.54
CA TRP A 70 9.16 -2.27 -11.91
C TRP A 70 10.04 -1.75 -10.79
N LYS A 71 10.35 -0.45 -10.82
CA LYS A 71 11.25 0.22 -9.88
C LYS A 71 10.55 1.25 -9.01
N TYR A 72 9.39 1.75 -9.45
CA TYR A 72 8.67 2.83 -8.79
C TYR A 72 7.18 2.51 -8.69
N ILE A 73 6.52 3.09 -7.68
CA ILE A 73 5.07 3.24 -7.65
C ILE A 73 4.80 4.73 -7.64
N VAL A 74 3.94 5.23 -8.53
CA VAL A 74 3.61 6.66 -8.61
C VAL A 74 2.12 6.86 -8.36
N ILE A 75 1.79 7.62 -7.32
CA ILE A 75 0.42 7.86 -6.89
C ILE A 75 -0.08 9.17 -7.51
N HIS A 76 -1.28 9.08 -8.09
CA HIS A 76 -1.97 10.18 -8.75
C HIS A 76 -3.37 10.37 -8.17
N HIS A 77 -3.94 11.55 -8.39
CA HIS A 77 -5.39 11.73 -8.38
C HIS A 77 -5.94 11.87 -9.81
N SER A 78 -7.25 11.74 -10.00
CA SER A 78 -7.87 11.99 -11.30
C SER A 78 -8.15 13.46 -11.57
N ALA A 79 -8.14 14.31 -10.53
CA ALA A 79 -8.65 15.68 -10.55
C ALA A 79 -10.13 15.79 -10.97
N THR A 80 -10.90 14.72 -10.77
CA THR A 80 -12.34 14.66 -11.09
C THR A 80 -13.15 14.26 -9.86
N LYS A 81 -14.44 14.62 -9.83
CA LYS A 81 -15.36 14.20 -8.74
C LYS A 81 -15.83 12.75 -8.86
N SER A 82 -15.82 12.22 -10.08
CA SER A 82 -16.24 10.87 -10.44
C SER A 82 -15.33 10.29 -11.50
N GLY A 83 -15.42 8.98 -11.69
CA GLY A 83 -14.78 8.27 -12.78
C GLY A 83 -14.46 6.83 -12.42
N ASN A 84 -14.00 6.10 -13.42
CA ASN A 84 -13.56 4.72 -13.33
C ASN A 84 -12.51 4.46 -14.43
N ALA A 85 -11.94 3.26 -14.47
CA ALA A 85 -10.91 2.90 -15.45
C ALA A 85 -11.42 3.01 -16.90
N ALA A 86 -12.67 2.64 -17.16
CA ALA A 86 -13.26 2.66 -18.51
C ALA A 86 -13.46 4.10 -19.03
N GLU A 87 -13.99 4.99 -18.20
CA GLU A 87 -14.16 6.41 -18.55
C GLU A 87 -12.83 7.09 -18.79
N PHE A 88 -11.84 6.83 -17.93
CA PHE A 88 -10.49 7.37 -18.12
C PHE A 88 -9.80 6.75 -19.34
N ASP A 89 -10.00 5.47 -19.65
CA ASP A 89 -9.50 4.84 -20.87
C ASP A 89 -10.06 5.54 -22.11
N LYS A 90 -11.39 5.74 -22.15
CA LYS A 90 -12.09 6.44 -23.22
C LYS A 90 -11.51 7.84 -23.43
N TYR A 91 -11.43 8.65 -22.37
CA TYR A 91 -10.85 10.00 -22.44
C TYR A 91 -9.40 9.99 -22.97
N HIS A 92 -8.57 9.06 -22.48
CA HIS A 92 -7.18 8.97 -22.93
C HIS A 92 -7.06 8.55 -24.40
N ARG A 93 -7.96 7.71 -24.92
CA ARG A 93 -7.98 7.35 -26.35
C ARG A 93 -8.52 8.46 -27.23
N GLU A 94 -9.69 8.97 -26.90
CA GLU A 94 -10.47 9.84 -27.77
C GLU A 94 -9.98 11.28 -27.70
N THR A 95 -9.59 11.76 -26.52
CA THR A 95 -9.17 13.16 -26.32
C THR A 95 -7.66 13.33 -26.28
N ARG A 96 -6.92 12.38 -25.69
CA ARG A 96 -5.44 12.46 -25.62
C ARG A 96 -4.74 11.67 -26.72
N HIS A 97 -5.48 10.93 -27.55
CA HIS A 97 -4.96 10.11 -28.65
C HIS A 97 -3.90 9.09 -28.23
N TRP A 98 -3.99 8.59 -26.99
CA TRP A 98 -3.08 7.56 -26.50
C TRP A 98 -3.51 6.21 -27.05
N LYS A 99 -2.70 5.63 -27.93
CA LYS A 99 -2.95 4.32 -28.58
C LYS A 99 -3.31 3.20 -27.59
N ASN A 100 -2.72 3.22 -26.40
CA ASN A 100 -2.94 2.22 -25.36
C ASN A 100 -3.99 2.64 -24.32
N GLY A 101 -4.69 3.75 -24.54
CA GLY A 101 -5.72 4.29 -23.66
C GLY A 101 -5.20 4.60 -22.26
N LEU A 102 -5.92 4.13 -21.25
CA LEU A 102 -5.74 4.43 -19.82
C LEU A 102 -4.26 4.59 -19.46
N GLY A 103 -3.86 5.78 -19.00
CA GLY A 103 -2.46 6.08 -18.70
C GLY A 103 -1.90 5.37 -17.45
N TYR A 104 -2.79 4.91 -16.58
CA TYR A 104 -2.49 4.28 -15.30
C TYR A 104 -2.52 2.74 -15.39
N HIS A 105 -1.88 2.08 -14.44
CA HIS A 105 -1.96 0.62 -14.28
C HIS A 105 -3.17 0.23 -13.42
N PHE A 106 -3.48 1.05 -12.43
CA PHE A 106 -4.60 0.84 -11.51
C PHE A 106 -5.39 2.12 -11.30
N VAL A 107 -6.69 1.98 -11.04
CA VAL A 107 -7.58 3.05 -10.59
C VAL A 107 -8.25 2.64 -9.28
N VAL A 108 -8.35 3.54 -8.30
CA VAL A 108 -9.02 3.30 -7.02
C VAL A 108 -10.26 4.19 -6.91
N GLY A 109 -11.44 3.56 -6.98
CA GLY A 109 -12.74 4.20 -6.98
C GLY A 109 -13.09 4.91 -5.68
N ASN A 110 -13.81 6.03 -5.77
CA ASN A 110 -14.30 6.77 -4.61
C ASN A 110 -15.77 6.49 -4.26
N GLY A 111 -16.44 5.60 -5.00
CA GLY A 111 -17.88 5.36 -4.87
C GLY A 111 -18.76 6.13 -5.86
N ASN A 112 -18.16 6.94 -6.75
CA ASN A 112 -18.87 7.68 -7.79
C ASN A 112 -18.25 7.40 -9.16
N GLY A 113 -18.87 6.49 -9.93
CA GLY A 113 -18.35 5.94 -11.18
C GLY A 113 -17.84 4.50 -11.04
N SER A 114 -17.14 4.19 -9.94
CA SER A 114 -16.83 2.83 -9.48
C SER A 114 -17.02 2.70 -7.96
N GLY A 115 -16.91 1.49 -7.43
CA GLY A 115 -17.13 1.17 -6.02
C GLY A 115 -16.18 1.92 -5.07
N LYS A 116 -16.60 2.06 -3.80
CA LYS A 116 -15.79 2.72 -2.76
C LYS A 116 -14.56 1.89 -2.44
N GLY A 117 -13.38 2.37 -2.81
CA GLY A 117 -12.12 1.64 -2.68
C GLY A 117 -11.95 0.51 -3.69
N GLU A 118 -12.83 0.40 -4.69
CA GLU A 118 -12.68 -0.62 -5.72
C GLU A 118 -11.36 -0.39 -6.49
N ILE A 119 -10.54 -1.44 -6.60
CA ILE A 119 -9.30 -1.41 -7.37
C ILE A 119 -9.59 -1.97 -8.77
N GLU A 120 -9.61 -1.09 -9.75
CA GLU A 120 -9.77 -1.45 -11.16
C GLU A 120 -8.40 -1.64 -11.83
N ILE A 121 -8.27 -2.73 -12.58
CA ILE A 121 -7.02 -3.10 -13.25
C ILE A 121 -7.03 -2.61 -14.69
N GLY A 122 -6.08 -1.77 -15.05
CA GLY A 122 -5.92 -1.24 -16.41
C GLY A 122 -5.26 -2.23 -17.38
N ASN A 123 -5.54 -2.09 -18.67
CA ASN A 123 -4.93 -2.90 -19.74
C ASN A 123 -3.39 -2.81 -19.76
N ARG A 124 -2.79 -1.71 -19.26
CA ARG A 124 -1.33 -1.60 -19.12
C ARG A 124 -0.77 -2.54 -18.06
N TRP A 125 -1.50 -2.82 -16.99
CA TRP A 125 -1.11 -3.84 -16.04
C TRP A 125 -1.22 -5.24 -16.67
N VAL A 126 -2.38 -5.57 -17.25
CA VAL A 126 -2.64 -6.89 -17.84
C VAL A 126 -1.60 -7.25 -18.91
N LYS A 127 -1.28 -6.31 -19.79
CA LYS A 127 -0.30 -6.50 -20.87
C LYS A 127 1.13 -6.16 -20.48
N GLN A 128 1.36 -5.77 -19.22
CA GLN A 128 2.67 -5.33 -18.73
C GLN A 128 3.28 -4.27 -19.67
N LEU A 129 2.56 -3.17 -19.91
CA LEU A 129 2.98 -2.06 -20.77
C LEU A 129 3.50 -0.90 -19.92
N SER A 130 4.33 -0.04 -20.51
CA SER A 130 4.79 1.19 -19.82
C SER A 130 3.59 2.09 -19.55
N GLY A 131 3.63 2.85 -18.46
CA GLY A 131 2.65 3.88 -18.16
C GLY A 131 2.66 5.04 -19.17
N ALA A 132 1.64 5.90 -19.08
CA ALA A 132 1.62 7.23 -19.70
C ALA A 132 1.28 8.34 -18.69
N HIS A 133 1.34 8.03 -17.40
CA HIS A 133 0.80 8.82 -16.30
C HIS A 133 1.70 9.96 -15.83
N VAL A 134 3.04 9.84 -15.98
CA VAL A 134 3.95 10.92 -15.56
C VAL A 134 4.26 11.88 -16.70
N GLY A 135 4.60 11.35 -17.87
CA GLY A 135 5.13 12.12 -19.00
C GLY A 135 6.67 12.19 -19.03
N ILE A 136 7.34 11.53 -18.07
CA ILE A 136 8.80 11.38 -18.02
C ILE A 136 9.12 9.91 -18.26
N ASN A 137 10.05 9.63 -19.19
CA ASN A 137 10.35 8.27 -19.65
C ASN A 137 10.73 7.33 -18.49
N LYS A 138 11.62 7.77 -17.59
CA LYS A 138 12.04 7.01 -16.40
C LYS A 138 10.86 6.44 -15.61
N TYR A 139 9.92 7.30 -15.22
CA TYR A 139 8.78 6.92 -14.39
C TYR A 139 7.67 6.23 -15.17
N ASN A 140 7.47 6.53 -16.46
CA ASN A 140 6.52 5.79 -17.28
C ASN A 140 7.02 4.38 -17.63
N ARG A 141 8.32 4.20 -17.87
CA ARG A 141 8.90 2.91 -18.26
C ARG A 141 9.04 1.96 -17.08
N TYR A 142 9.44 2.46 -15.92
CA TYR A 142 9.72 1.62 -14.74
C TYR A 142 8.77 1.85 -13.57
N GLY A 143 7.80 2.76 -13.69
CA GLY A 143 6.86 3.09 -12.62
C GLY A 143 5.47 2.52 -12.85
N ILE A 144 4.87 2.05 -11.77
CA ILE A 144 3.48 1.63 -11.70
C ILE A 144 2.63 2.83 -11.27
N GLY A 145 1.94 3.47 -12.21
CA GLY A 145 0.94 4.51 -11.91
C GLY A 145 -0.35 3.97 -11.30
N ILE A 146 -0.72 4.48 -10.11
CA ILE A 146 -2.00 4.25 -9.44
C ILE A 146 -2.77 5.58 -9.40
N CYS A 147 -3.97 5.62 -9.96
CA CYS A 147 -4.82 6.80 -9.94
C CYS A 147 -5.96 6.66 -8.94
N MET A 148 -6.07 7.61 -8.03
CA MET A 148 -7.14 7.69 -7.06
C MET A 148 -8.23 8.62 -7.60
N VAL A 149 -9.47 8.14 -7.73
CA VAL A 149 -10.58 8.97 -8.21
C VAL A 149 -10.86 10.08 -7.20
N GLY A 150 -10.72 11.34 -7.60
CA GLY A 150 -10.90 12.50 -6.73
C GLY A 150 -10.09 13.72 -7.14
N ASN A 151 -10.46 14.88 -6.60
CA ASN A 151 -9.60 16.05 -6.55
C ASN A 151 -9.17 16.29 -5.09
N PHE A 152 -7.92 15.96 -4.78
CA PHE A 152 -7.38 16.12 -3.43
C PHE A 152 -6.67 17.44 -3.17
N ASN A 153 -6.80 18.42 -4.06
CA ASN A 153 -6.65 19.82 -3.63
C ASN A 153 -7.90 20.28 -2.85
N GLU A 154 -9.06 19.76 -3.21
CA GLU A 154 -10.35 20.19 -2.66
C GLU A 154 -10.80 19.33 -1.47
N SER A 155 -10.54 18.02 -1.50
CA SER A 155 -11.09 17.05 -0.53
C SER A 155 -10.06 16.01 -0.08
N TYR A 156 -10.34 15.31 1.02
CA TYR A 156 -9.51 14.16 1.43
C TYR A 156 -9.99 12.87 0.75
N PRO A 157 -9.09 11.92 0.42
CA PRO A 157 -9.50 10.58 0.01
C PRO A 157 -10.35 9.90 1.08
N SER A 158 -11.28 9.05 0.67
CA SER A 158 -12.07 8.27 1.63
C SER A 158 -11.22 7.22 2.36
N ARG A 159 -11.67 6.76 3.53
CA ARG A 159 -11.00 5.67 4.27
C ARG A 159 -10.90 4.38 3.44
N ALA A 160 -11.94 4.04 2.68
CA ALA A 160 -11.96 2.86 1.81
C ALA A 160 -10.91 2.96 0.69
N GLN A 161 -10.77 4.15 0.09
CA GLN A 161 -9.72 4.43 -0.90
C GLN A 161 -8.33 4.29 -0.29
N MET A 162 -8.08 4.90 0.87
CA MET A 162 -6.77 4.81 1.53
C MET A 162 -6.40 3.38 1.93
N ALA A 163 -7.35 2.60 2.45
CA ALA A 163 -7.13 1.20 2.80
C ALA A 163 -6.74 0.37 1.56
N SER A 164 -7.47 0.56 0.46
CA SER A 164 -7.22 -0.15 -0.81
C SER A 164 -5.89 0.24 -1.43
N LEU A 165 -5.55 1.53 -1.39
CA LEU A 165 -4.25 2.01 -1.83
C LEU A 165 -3.11 1.40 -1.04
N VAL A 166 -3.18 1.37 0.30
CA VAL A 166 -2.12 0.79 1.15
C VAL A 166 -1.92 -0.68 0.84
N VAL A 167 -3.00 -1.47 0.77
CA VAL A 167 -2.92 -2.90 0.45
C VAL A 167 -2.30 -3.11 -0.94
N LEU A 168 -2.71 -2.33 -1.93
CA LEU A 168 -2.17 -2.42 -3.29
C LEU A 168 -0.68 -2.05 -3.33
N VAL A 169 -0.29 -0.96 -2.67
CA VAL A 169 1.10 -0.50 -2.61
C VAL A 169 1.98 -1.54 -1.94
N GLN A 170 1.61 -2.05 -0.76
CA GLN A 170 2.38 -3.08 -0.05
C GLN A 170 2.52 -4.38 -0.87
N TYR A 171 1.44 -4.79 -1.55
CA TYR A 171 1.47 -5.95 -2.42
C TYR A 171 2.48 -5.78 -3.56
N LEU A 172 2.40 -4.67 -4.30
CA LEU A 172 3.31 -4.38 -5.40
C LEU A 172 4.75 -4.18 -4.91
N GLN A 173 4.93 -3.50 -3.78
CA GLN A 173 6.22 -3.27 -3.15
C GLN A 173 6.94 -4.60 -2.88
N LYS A 174 6.25 -5.52 -2.20
CA LYS A 174 6.76 -6.85 -1.88
C LYS A 174 7.00 -7.70 -3.12
N GLN A 175 6.08 -7.69 -4.06
CA GLN A 175 6.16 -8.53 -5.26
C GLN A 175 7.34 -8.16 -6.17
N TYR A 176 7.67 -6.87 -6.25
CA TYR A 176 8.70 -6.35 -7.17
C TYR A 176 9.94 -5.80 -6.46
N ASN A 177 10.06 -6.00 -5.14
CA ASN A 177 11.16 -5.49 -4.31
C ASN A 177 11.39 -3.97 -4.52
N ILE A 178 10.31 -3.21 -4.59
CA ILE A 178 10.39 -1.75 -4.74
C ILE A 178 10.66 -1.17 -3.35
N PRO A 179 11.74 -0.42 -3.12
CA PRO A 179 12.02 0.11 -1.80
C PRO A 179 11.09 1.30 -1.49
N ALA A 180 10.90 1.62 -0.20
CA ALA A 180 9.92 2.63 0.24
C ALA A 180 10.18 4.01 -0.38
N GLU A 181 11.44 4.41 -0.56
CA GLU A 181 11.85 5.66 -1.20
C GLU A 181 11.46 5.78 -2.67
N ASN A 182 11.07 4.67 -3.31
CA ASN A 182 10.60 4.65 -4.69
C ASN A 182 9.07 4.63 -4.81
N ILE A 183 8.36 4.79 -3.70
CA ILE A 183 6.94 5.10 -3.67
C ILE A 183 6.84 6.61 -3.70
N LEU A 184 6.27 7.16 -4.77
CA LEU A 184 6.35 8.57 -5.11
C LEU A 184 4.95 9.14 -5.35
N MET A 185 4.80 10.43 -5.08
CA MET A 185 3.72 11.24 -5.62
C MET A 185 4.07 11.73 -7.03
N HIS A 186 3.06 12.06 -7.84
CA HIS A 186 3.30 12.64 -9.17
C HIS A 186 4.14 13.92 -9.11
N LYS A 187 3.90 14.77 -8.11
CA LYS A 187 4.67 16.00 -7.86
C LYS A 187 6.15 15.78 -7.52
N ASP A 188 6.50 14.61 -6.98
CA ASP A 188 7.92 14.24 -6.75
C ASP A 188 8.64 13.92 -8.06
N CYS A 189 7.88 13.65 -9.12
CA CYS A 189 8.42 13.28 -10.43
C CYS A 189 8.50 14.48 -11.38
N LYS A 190 7.58 15.46 -11.29
CA LYS A 190 7.51 16.64 -12.16
C LYS A 190 6.70 17.77 -11.52
N THR A 191 6.77 18.97 -12.10
CA THR A 191 5.89 20.10 -11.72
C THR A 191 4.41 19.79 -12.01
N THR A 192 3.63 19.58 -10.95
CA THR A 192 2.17 19.37 -10.96
C THR A 192 1.65 19.44 -9.52
N GLU A 193 0.37 19.75 -9.34
CA GLU A 193 -0.29 19.68 -8.02
C GLU A 193 -0.61 18.23 -7.61
N CYS A 194 -0.71 17.31 -8.58
CA CYS A 194 -1.08 15.92 -8.37
C CYS A 194 -0.11 15.19 -7.39
N PRO A 195 -0.61 14.38 -6.43
CA PRO A 195 -1.99 13.94 -6.21
C PRO A 195 -2.84 14.91 -5.37
N GLY A 196 -2.39 16.14 -5.15
CA GLY A 196 -3.10 17.20 -4.45
C GLY A 196 -2.61 17.42 -3.02
N ASP A 197 -2.83 18.62 -2.50
CA ASP A 197 -2.26 19.06 -1.22
C ASP A 197 -2.86 18.37 0.01
N LYS A 198 -4.11 17.90 -0.08
CA LYS A 198 -4.79 17.16 1.00
C LYS A 198 -4.56 15.65 0.90
N PHE A 199 -3.77 15.17 -0.05
CA PHE A 199 -3.44 13.75 -0.14
C PHE A 199 -2.48 13.35 1.00
N PRO A 200 -2.86 12.43 1.90
CA PRO A 200 -2.08 12.12 3.10
C PRO A 200 -0.95 11.11 2.79
N PHE A 201 0.07 11.55 2.05
CA PHE A 201 1.17 10.67 1.62
C PHE A 201 1.95 10.07 2.79
N ASP A 202 2.18 10.83 3.86
CA ASP A 202 2.88 10.35 5.07
C ASP A 202 2.21 9.11 5.67
N TYR A 203 0.88 9.03 5.60
CA TYR A 203 0.14 7.85 6.04
C TYR A 203 0.48 6.63 5.18
N VAL A 204 0.57 6.78 3.86
CA VAL A 204 0.95 5.68 2.95
C VAL A 204 2.40 5.28 3.21
N PHE A 205 3.31 6.26 3.26
CA PHE A 205 4.74 6.01 3.45
C PHE A 205 5.03 5.27 4.76
N ALA A 206 4.37 5.64 5.86
CA ALA A 206 4.51 4.97 7.15
C ALA A 206 4.08 3.48 7.14
N GLN A 207 3.23 3.05 6.20
CA GLN A 207 2.83 1.64 6.04
C GLN A 207 3.80 0.84 5.16
N THR A 208 4.81 1.48 4.58
CA THR A 208 5.72 0.89 3.58
C THR A 208 7.15 0.72 4.10
N LEU A 209 7.38 1.10 5.36
CA LEU A 209 8.63 0.94 6.10
C LEU A 209 8.75 -0.45 6.75
#